data_AF-A0A022PJZ0-F1
#
_entry.id   AF-A0A022PJZ0-F1
#
_cell.length_a   1.000
_cell.length_b   1.000
_cell.length_c   1.000
_cell.angle_alpha   90.00
_cell.angle_beta   90.00
_cell.angle_gamma   90.00
#
_symmetry.space_group_name_H-M   'P 1'
#
loop_
_entity.id
_entity.type
_entity.pdbx_description
1 polymer ?
#
loop_
_entity_poly.entity_id
_entity_poly.type
_entity_poly.pdbx_seq_one_letter_code
_entity_poly.pdbx_strand_id
1 'polypeptide(L)'
;MIRRYEADEVQPTLEIIRKLSRALSVSADTLVFDENERNPDEELRLQFEAISQFTPEEKEVARVLLESLILKHDANRFARNNSRAGTEK
;
A
#
# COMPACT_ATOMS: atom_id res chain seq x y z
N MET A 1 27.13 12.78 -6.86
CA MET A 1 25.68 12.93 -7.01
C MET A 1 24.90 12.05 -6.06
N ILE A 2 25.18 10.73 -5.99
CA ILE A 2 24.42 9.82 -5.11
C ILE A 2 24.40 10.23 -3.62
N ARG A 3 25.54 10.67 -3.07
CA ARG A 3 25.63 11.20 -1.69
C ARG A 3 24.69 12.38 -1.39
N ARG A 4 24.33 13.17 -2.42
CA ARG A 4 23.41 14.30 -2.25
C ARG A 4 21.95 13.85 -2.28
N TYR A 5 21.68 12.72 -2.94
CA TYR A 5 20.36 12.06 -2.90
C TYR A 5 20.16 11.40 -1.54
N GLU A 6 21.20 10.75 -1.00
CA GLU A 6 21.18 10.12 0.33
C GLU A 6 21.11 11.14 1.49
N ALA A 7 21.53 12.39 1.26
CA ALA A 7 21.49 13.46 2.24
C ALA A 7 20.26 14.38 2.09
N ASP A 8 19.28 14.01 1.26
CA ASP A 8 18.07 14.79 0.94
C ASP A 8 18.32 16.21 0.41
N GLU A 9 19.54 16.53 -0.01
CA GLU A 9 19.89 17.84 -0.55
C GLU A 9 19.30 18.07 -1.95
N VAL A 10 19.07 16.98 -2.70
CA VAL A 10 18.56 17.01 -4.06
C VAL A 10 17.65 15.81 -4.29
N GLN A 11 16.48 16.02 -4.89
CA GLN A 11 15.67 14.89 -5.33
C GLN A 11 16.12 14.33 -6.69
N PRO A 12 16.24 13.00 -6.84
CA PRO A 12 16.52 12.38 -8.13
C PRO A 12 15.33 12.52 -9.08
N THR A 13 15.60 12.65 -10.38
CA THR A 13 14.54 12.61 -11.41
C THR A 13 14.07 11.18 -11.64
N LEU A 14 12.89 10.99 -12.24
CA LEU A 14 12.33 9.67 -12.56
C LEU A 14 13.29 8.81 -13.41
N GLU A 15 14.04 9.43 -14.32
CA GLU A 15 15.04 8.72 -15.12
C GLU A 15 16.18 8.18 -14.26
N ILE A 16 16.60 8.92 -13.24
CA ILE A 16 17.64 8.49 -12.31
C ILE A 16 17.13 7.34 -11.44
N ILE A 17 15.91 7.45 -10.90
CA ILE A 17 15.27 6.38 -10.13
C ILE A 17 15.24 5.08 -10.95
N ARG A 18 14.75 5.14 -12.21
CA ARG A 18 14.73 3.98 -13.13
C ARG A 18 16.11 3.37 -13.37
N LYS A 19 17.16 4.19 -13.51
CA LYS A 19 18.54 3.69 -13.69
C LYS A 19 19.06 3.02 -12.42
N LEU A 20 18.77 3.58 -11.25
CA LEU A 20 19.14 3.02 -9.95
C LEU A 20 18.42 1.69 -9.70
N SER A 21 17.10 1.62 -9.95
CA SER A 21 16.32 0.37 -9.81
C SER A 21 16.92 -0.77 -10.63
N ARG A 22 17.30 -0.50 -11.88
CA ARG A 22 17.95 -1.50 -12.75
C ARG A 22 19.34 -1.91 -12.26
N ALA A 23 20.14 -0.95 -11.79
CA ALA A 23 21.50 -1.22 -11.32
C ALA A 23 21.51 -2.05 -10.01
N LEU A 24 20.55 -1.78 -9.13
CA LEU A 24 20.41 -2.42 -7.82
C LEU A 24 19.53 -3.68 -7.86
N SER A 25 18.90 -3.98 -9.00
CA SER A 25 17.97 -5.10 -9.17
C SER A 25 16.80 -5.09 -8.17
N VAL A 26 16.29 -3.90 -7.85
CA VAL A 26 15.11 -3.69 -6.99
C VAL A 26 14.00 -2.94 -7.75
N SER A 27 12.78 -2.93 -7.22
CA SER A 27 11.68 -2.13 -7.78
C SER A 27 11.94 -0.63 -7.56
N ALA A 28 11.29 0.23 -8.36
CA ALA A 28 11.34 1.67 -8.14
C ALA A 28 10.71 2.06 -6.80
N ASP A 29 9.66 1.36 -6.39
CA ASP A 29 8.97 1.57 -5.13
C ASP A 29 9.93 1.45 -3.93
N THR A 30 10.85 0.48 -3.93
CA THR A 30 11.87 0.31 -2.88
C THR A 30 12.80 1.53 -2.72
N LEU A 31 12.99 2.33 -3.78
CA LEU A 31 13.85 3.51 -3.74
C LEU A 31 13.10 4.80 -3.37
N VAL A 32 11.77 4.77 -3.42
CA VAL A 32 10.91 5.96 -3.27
C VAL A 32 10.19 5.97 -1.93
N PHE A 33 9.92 4.79 -1.35
CA PHE A 33 9.18 4.67 -0.10
C PHE A 33 10.06 4.10 1.00
N ASP A 34 9.93 4.66 2.20
CA ASP A 34 10.52 4.07 3.40
C ASP A 34 9.87 2.72 3.73
N GLU A 35 10.60 1.88 4.48
CA GLU A 35 10.15 0.53 4.87
C GLU A 35 8.76 0.52 5.54
N ASN A 36 8.27 1.64 6.07
CA ASN A 36 6.97 1.74 6.74
C ASN A 36 5.97 2.66 6.04
N GLU A 37 6.29 3.20 4.86
CA GLU A 37 5.44 4.20 4.20
C GLU A 37 4.31 3.58 3.36
N ARG A 38 4.45 2.30 3.00
CA ARG A 38 3.49 1.57 2.14
C ARG A 38 3.18 0.13 2.56
N ASN A 39 3.78 -0.36 3.63
CA ASN A 39 3.56 -1.74 4.02
C ASN A 39 2.13 -1.94 4.56
N PRO A 40 1.50 -3.10 4.31
CA PRO A 40 0.31 -3.48 5.05
C PRO A 40 0.61 -3.38 6.54
N ASP A 41 -0.40 -2.97 7.31
CA ASP A 41 -0.31 -2.87 8.77
C ASP A 41 0.39 -4.11 9.36
N GLU A 42 1.25 -3.91 10.36
CA GLU A 42 2.10 -4.97 10.91
C GLU A 42 1.26 -6.17 11.36
N GLU A 43 0.03 -5.90 11.82
CA GLU A 43 -0.96 -6.88 12.24
C GLU A 43 -1.38 -7.86 11.12
N LEU A 44 -1.37 -7.44 9.85
CA LEU A 44 -1.82 -8.23 8.69
C LEU A 44 -0.68 -8.73 7.80
N ARG A 45 0.58 -8.37 8.11
CA ARG A 45 1.74 -8.67 7.27
C ARG A 45 1.90 -10.17 7.01
N LEU A 46 1.80 -11.00 8.06
CA LEU A 46 1.96 -12.46 7.95
C LEU A 46 0.87 -13.11 7.10
N GLN A 47 -0.35 -12.59 7.16
CA GLN A 47 -1.49 -13.07 6.40
C GLN A 47 -1.31 -12.76 4.92
N PHE A 48 -0.81 -11.56 4.57
CA PHE A 48 -0.48 -11.22 3.19
C PHE A 48 0.69 -12.04 2.64
N GLU A 49 1.70 -12.34 3.47
CA GLU A 49 2.78 -13.25 3.09
C GLU A 49 2.24 -14.65 2.78
N ALA A 50 1.35 -15.19 3.62
CA ALA A 50 0.70 -16.48 3.38
C ALA A 50 -0.13 -16.48 2.07
N ILE A 51 -0.92 -15.42 1.83
CA ILE A 51 -1.72 -15.26 0.59
C ILE A 51 -0.81 -15.20 -0.65
N SER A 52 0.42 -14.71 -0.54
CA SER A 52 1.36 -14.67 -1.66
C SER A 52 1.68 -16.07 -2.23
N GLN A 53 1.58 -17.11 -1.40
CA GLN A 53 1.85 -18.51 -1.74
C GLN A 53 0.63 -19.26 -2.28
N PHE A 54 -0.55 -18.64 -2.29
CA PHE A 54 -1.78 -19.25 -2.77
C PHE A 54 -1.74 -19.49 -4.29
N THR A 55 -2.49 -20.48 -4.73
CA THR A 55 -2.81 -20.69 -6.15
C THR A 55 -3.57 -19.49 -6.72
N PRO A 56 -3.58 -19.30 -8.05
CA PRO A 56 -4.33 -18.21 -8.69
C PRO A 56 -5.82 -18.21 -8.29
N GLU A 57 -6.44 -19.38 -8.21
CA GLU A 57 -7.85 -19.55 -7.86
C GLU A 57 -8.11 -19.14 -6.40
N GLU A 58 -7.23 -19.54 -5.48
CA GLU A 58 -7.31 -19.16 -4.06
C GLU A 58 -7.07 -17.66 -3.86
N LYS A 59 -6.15 -17.05 -4.61
CA LYS A 59 -5.92 -15.60 -4.59
C LYS A 59 -7.15 -14.82 -5.05
N GLU A 60 -7.86 -15.33 -6.05
CA GLU A 60 -9.08 -14.69 -6.53
C GLU A 60 -10.18 -14.70 -5.46
N VAL A 61 -10.35 -15.82 -4.75
CA VAL A 61 -11.27 -15.90 -3.61
C VAL A 61 -10.87 -14.92 -2.50
N ALA A 62 -9.58 -14.86 -2.15
CA ALA A 62 -9.07 -13.93 -1.15
C ALA A 62 -9.35 -12.46 -1.52
N ARG A 63 -9.14 -12.10 -2.79
CA ARG A 63 -9.41 -10.76 -3.33
C ARG A 63 -10.89 -10.38 -3.16
N VAL A 64 -11.81 -11.24 -3.59
CA VAL A 64 -13.26 -10.99 -3.49
C VAL A 64 -13.70 -10.83 -2.03
N LEU A 65 -13.14 -11.61 -1.11
CA LEU A 65 -13.42 -11.49 0.32
C LEU A 65 -12.93 -10.16 0.90
N LEU A 66 -11.70 -9.76 0.59
CA LEU A 66 -11.15 -8.48 1.04
C LEU A 66 -11.97 -7.30 0.52
N GLU A 67 -12.36 -7.32 -0.76
CA GLU A 67 -13.24 -6.31 -1.35
C GLU A 67 -14.60 -6.23 -0.64
N SER A 68 -15.18 -7.38 -0.31
CA SER A 68 -16.44 -7.44 0.42
C SER A 68 -16.34 -6.85 1.83
N LEU A 69 -15.21 -7.09 2.52
CA LEU A 69 -14.95 -6.52 3.85
C LEU A 69 -14.79 -5.00 3.79
N ILE A 70 -14.06 -4.49 2.80
CA ILE A 70 -13.88 -3.05 2.56
C ILE A 70 -15.23 -2.39 2.31
N LEU A 71 -16.04 -2.94 1.40
CA LEU A 71 -17.36 -2.41 1.09
C LEU A 71 -18.27 -2.36 2.32
N LYS A 72 -18.26 -3.41 3.15
CA LYS A 72 -19.03 -3.45 4.40
C LYS A 72 -18.55 -2.39 5.39
N HIS A 73 -17.24 -2.18 5.53
CA HIS A 73 -16.68 -1.15 6.39
C HIS A 73 -17.14 0.24 5.95
N ASP A 74 -17.02 0.54 4.67
CA ASP A 74 -17.41 1.82 4.10
C ASP A 74 -18.91 2.08 4.27
N ALA A 75 -19.76 1.10 3.94
CA ALA A 75 -21.20 1.21 4.14
C ALA A 75 -21.57 1.54 5.59
N ASN A 76 -20.93 0.88 6.56
CA ASN A 76 -21.14 1.17 7.99
C ASN A 76 -20.67 2.58 8.36
N ARG A 77 -19.55 3.03 7.81
CA ARG A 77 -19.03 4.39 8.03
C ARG A 77 -19.98 5.45 7.47
N PHE A 78 -20.49 5.26 6.26
CA PHE A 78 -21.49 6.15 5.65
C PHE A 78 -22.77 6.20 6.47
N ALA A 79 -23.31 5.06 6.91
CA ALA A 79 -24.50 5.00 7.76
C ALA A 79 -24.30 5.74 9.09
N ARG A 80 -23.16 5.55 9.75
CA ARG A 80 -22.80 6.27 10.99
C ARG A 80 -22.69 7.79 10.78
N ASN A 81 -22.09 8.22 9.68
CA ASN A 81 -21.96 9.65 9.37
C ASN A 81 -23.31 10.29 9.04
N ASN A 82 -24.19 9.57 8.32
CA ASN A 82 -25.53 10.06 8.01
C ASN A 82 -26.44 10.17 9.25
N SER A 83 -26.22 9.29 10.25
CA SER A 83 -26.93 9.33 11.54
C SER A 83 -26.59 10.59 12.34
N ARG A 84 -25.34 11.06 12.29
CA ARG A 84 -24.88 12.28 12.96
C ARG A 84 -25.44 13.55 12.32
N ALA A 85 -25.55 13.59 10.99
CA ALA A 85 -26.14 14.71 10.26
C ALA A 85 -27.65 14.89 10.51
N GLY A 86 -28.35 13.85 10.97
CA GLY A 86 -29.78 13.89 11.29
C GLY A 86 -30.14 14.36 12.70
N THR A 87 -29.16 14.57 13.59
CA THR A 87 -29.41 14.93 15.01
C THR A 87 -29.26 16.43 15.29
N GLU A 88 -28.88 17.23 14.28
CA GLU A 88 -28.68 18.70 14.39
C GLU A 88 -29.82 19.53 13.77
N LYS A 89 -31.04 19.00 13.67
CA LYS A 89 -32.23 19.75 13.22
C LYS A 89 -33.30 19.86 14.29
#